data_AF-A0A7C2PGM7-F1
#
_entry.id   AF-A0A7C2PGM7-F1
#
_cell.length_a   1.000
_cell.length_b   1.000
_cell.length_c   1.000
_cell.angle_alpha   90.00
_cell.angle_beta   90.00
_cell.angle_gamma   90.00
#
_symmetry.space_group_name_H-M   'P 1'
#
loop_
_entity.id
_entity.type
_entity.pdbx_description
1 polymer ?
#
loop_
_entity_poly.entity_id
_entity_poly.type
_entity_poly.pdbx_seq_one_letter_code
_entity_poly.pdbx_strand_id
1 'polypeptide(L)' 'MNYIILRLEGPIQSWGEKSFWDERDTSSMPTKSAVIGMIAGCMGLSRDS' A
#
# COMPACT_ATOMS: atom_id res chain seq x y z
N MET A 1 -6.74 20.18 14.22
CA MET A 1 -6.47 18.81 13.73
C MET A 1 -6.55 18.87 12.21
N ASN A 2 -5.45 18.60 11.51
CA ASN A 2 -5.40 18.72 10.06
C ASN A 2 -5.34 17.32 9.44
N TYR A 3 -6.07 17.12 8.36
CA TYR A 3 -6.19 15.84 7.68
C TYR A 3 -5.85 15.99 6.20
N ILE A 4 -5.32 14.92 5.61
CA ILE A 4 -5.14 14.78 4.18
C ILE A 4 -6.04 13.64 3.72
N ILE A 5 -6.82 13.90 2.67
CA ILE A 5 -7.71 12.92 2.06
C ILE A 5 -7.13 12.56 0.69
N LEU A 6 -6.99 11.26 0.43
CA LEU A 6 -6.45 10.72 -0.82
C LEU A 6 -7.48 9.81 -1.47
N ARG A 7 -7.59 9.88 -2.80
CA ARG A 7 -8.37 8.93 -3.61
C ARG A 7 -7.40 7.96 -4.27
N LEU A 8 -7.53 6.67 -3.95
CA LEU A 8 -6.73 5.61 -4.55
C LEU A 8 -7.57 4.91 -5.61
N GLU A 9 -7.37 5.27 -6.88
CA GLU A 9 -8.08 4.68 -8.01
C GLU A 9 -7.13 4.12 -9.05
N GLY A 10 -7.62 3.13 -9.80
CA GLY A 10 -6.95 2.51 -10.92
C GLY A 10 -7.80 1.36 -11.45
N PRO A 11 -7.61 0.94 -12.71
CA PRO A 11 -8.34 -0.19 -13.30
C PRO A 11 -8.05 -1.52 -12.58
N ILE A 12 -6.87 -1.63 -11.96
CA ILE A 12 -6.42 -2.80 -11.20
C ILE A 12 -5.69 -2.31 -9.95
N GLN A 13 -5.94 -2.96 -8.81
CA GLN A 13 -5.25 -2.73 -7.54
C GLN A 13 -4.94 -4.05 -6.86
N SER A 14 -3.90 -4.07 -6.02
CA SER A 14 -3.55 -5.23 -5.20
C SER A 14 -3.02 -4.78 -3.84
N TRP A 15 -3.64 -5.27 -2.77
CA TRP A 15 -3.43 -4.87 -1.39
C TRP A 15 -3.16 -6.11 -0.51
N GLY A 16 -2.00 -6.74 -0.70
CA GLY A 16 -1.68 -8.02 -0.05
C GLY A 16 -1.72 -7.98 1.48
N GLU A 17 -2.22 -9.06 2.08
CA GLU A 17 -2.26 -9.30 3.52
C GLU A 17 -1.42 -10.52 3.90
N LYS A 18 -1.55 -11.62 3.15
CA LYS A 18 -0.84 -12.88 3.36
C LYS A 18 -0.21 -13.33 2.06
N SER A 19 1.01 -13.83 2.15
CA SER A 19 1.74 -14.36 1.01
C SER A 19 2.27 -15.76 1.29
N PHE A 20 1.43 -16.61 1.88
CA PHE A 20 1.82 -18.00 2.12
C PHE A 20 1.95 -18.70 0.76
N TRP A 21 3.12 -19.30 0.50
CA TRP A 21 3.46 -19.97 -0.76
C TRP A 21 3.43 -19.02 -1.97
N ASP A 22 3.05 -19.54 -3.14
CA ASP A 22 3.10 -18.81 -4.41
C ASP A 22 1.83 -18.00 -4.71
N GLU A 23 0.78 -18.14 -3.88
CA GLU A 23 -0.45 -17.37 -4.04
C GLU A 23 -0.29 -15.97 -3.44
N ARG A 24 -0.63 -14.95 -4.24
CA ARG A 24 -0.64 -13.55 -3.80
C ARG A 24 -2.07 -13.09 -3.65
N ASP A 25 -2.50 -12.96 -2.41
CA ASP A 25 -3.83 -12.44 -2.08
C ASP A 25 -3.90 -10.93 -2.32
N THR A 26 -5.14 -10.43 -2.27
CA THR A 26 -5.40 -9.00 -2.19
C THR A 26 -6.59 -8.77 -1.28
N SER A 27 -6.46 -7.81 -0.38
CA SER A 27 -7.59 -7.29 0.38
C SER A 27 -8.51 -6.45 -0.51
N SER A 28 -9.76 -6.28 -0.05
CA SER A 28 -10.75 -5.43 -0.73
C SER A 28 -10.45 -3.94 -0.57
N MET A 29 -9.54 -3.58 0.33
CA MET A 29 -9.21 -2.19 0.67
C MET A 29 -7.70 -2.05 0.94
N PRO A 30 -7.11 -0.85 0.77
CA PRO A 30 -5.68 -0.65 1.03
C PRO A 30 -5.28 -1.02 2.45
N THR A 31 -4.23 -1.82 2.58
CA THR A 31 -3.68 -2.18 3.89
C THR A 31 -2.84 -1.04 4.46
N LYS A 32 -2.71 -0.99 5.80
CA LYS A 32 -1.90 0.03 6.47
C LYS A 32 -0.45 0.06 5.94
N SER A 33 0.15 -1.11 5.75
CA SER A 33 1.51 -1.25 5.22
C SER A 33 1.62 -0.74 3.78
N ALA A 34 0.61 -0.98 2.93
CA ALA A 34 0.59 -0.47 1.56
C ALA A 34 0.53 1.07 1.52
N VAL A 35 -0.33 1.69 2.32
CA VAL A 35 -0.44 3.17 2.39
C VAL A 35 0.85 3.79 2.89
N ILE A 36 1.46 3.24 3.94
CA ILE A 36 2.75 3.72 4.47
C ILE A 36 3.85 3.57 3.42
N GLY A 37 3.94 2.42 2.75
CA GLY A 37 4.94 2.17 1.72
C GLY A 37 4.81 3.10 0.52
N MET A 38 3.58 3.38 0.08
CA MET A 38 3.30 4.33 -1.00
C MET A 38 3.77 5.74 -0.62
N ILE A 39 3.44 6.22 0.58
CA ILE A 39 3.88 7.54 1.06
C ILE A 39 5.41 7.59 1.18
N ALA A 40 6.03 6.55 1.74
CA ALA A 40 7.49 6.44 1.85
C ALA A 40 8.17 6.49 0.47
N GLY A 41 7.57 5.83 -0.55
CA GLY A 41 8.02 5.89 -1.93
C GLY A 41 7.91 7.29 -2.53
N CYS A 42 6.79 7.99 -2.30
CA CYS A 42 6.64 9.40 -2.71
C CYS A 42 7.64 10.34 -2.04
N MET A 43 8.07 10.01 -0.81
CA MET A 43 9.12 10.72 -0.08
C MET A 43 10.54 10.34 -0.51
N GLY A 44 10.71 9.33 -1.36
CA GLY A 44 12.02 8.86 -1.82
C GLY A 44 12.83 8.07 -0.78
N LEU A 45 12.16 7.45 0.20
CA LEU A 45 12.83 6.67 1.25
C LEU A 45 13.32 5.32 0.71
N SER A 46 14.55 4.94 1.09
CA SER A 46 15.10 3.59 0.82
C SER A 46 14.58 2.57 1.85
N ARG A 47 14.65 1.29 1.50
CA ARG A 47 14.29 0.19 2.42
C ARG A 47 15.38 -0.16 3.42
N ASP A 48 16.64 0.10 3.06
CA ASP A 48 17.82 -0.36 3.79
C ASP A 48 18.54 0.77 4.56
N SER A 49 17.90 1.94 4.68
CA SER A 49 18.41 3.07 5.45
C SER A 49 18.46 2.80 6.95
#